data_AF-A0A272EYC8-F1
#
_entry.id   AF-A0A272EYC8-F1
#
_cell.length_a   1.000
_cell.length_b   1.000
_cell.length_c   1.000
_cell.angle_alpha   90.00
_cell.angle_beta   90.00
_cell.angle_gamma   90.00
#
_symmetry.space_group_name_H-M   'P 1'
#
loop_
_entity.id
_entity.type
_entity.pdbx_description
1 polymer ?
#
loop_
_entity_poly.entity_id
_entity_poly.type
_entity_poly.pdbx_seq_one_letter_code
_entity_poly.pdbx_strand_id
1 'polypeptide(L)'
;MPRWQADLMPIELSGKVGAKADELYVKGGHLIEKYGSEVGEYSGLLDKHFQALMQKEGIDTVAQYHQAMVVDKESSERLRLLMKDSIAGDARMTELMNTLGIQFPD
;
A
#
# COMPACT_ATOMS: atom_id res chain seq x y z
N MET A 1 3.14 5.92 9.30
CA MET A 1 3.38 5.67 7.87
C MET A 1 2.81 6.82 7.06
N PRO A 2 3.36 7.13 5.88
CA PRO A 2 2.77 8.14 4.98
C PRO A 2 1.40 7.68 4.45
N ARG A 3 0.55 8.66 4.09
CA ARG A 3 -0.84 8.41 3.64
C ARG A 3 -0.90 7.53 2.39
N TRP A 4 -0.05 7.80 1.41
CA TRP A 4 -0.05 7.05 0.15
C TRP A 4 0.20 5.55 0.34
N GLN A 5 0.99 5.19 1.35
CA GLN A 5 1.26 3.79 1.67
C GLN A 5 0.04 3.12 2.30
N ALA A 6 -0.76 3.88 3.06
CA ALA A 6 -2.00 3.37 3.63
C ALA A 6 -3.07 3.15 2.57
N ASP A 7 -3.11 3.99 1.53
CA ASP A 7 -4.05 3.88 0.41
C ASP A 7 -3.82 2.60 -0.44
N LEU A 8 -2.61 2.01 -0.37
CA LEU A 8 -2.29 0.75 -1.05
C LEU A 8 -2.63 -0.50 -0.24
N MET A 9 -2.90 -0.37 1.06
CA MET A 9 -3.28 -1.54 1.85
C MET A 9 -4.65 -2.03 1.40
N PRO A 10 -4.93 -3.36 1.42
CA PRO A 10 -6.24 -3.91 1.09
C PRO A 10 -7.24 -3.66 2.23
N ILE A 11 -7.37 -2.40 2.62
CA ILE A 11 -8.31 -1.89 3.59
C ILE A 11 -9.19 -0.88 2.87
N GLU A 12 -10.50 -1.03 2.99
CA GLU A 12 -11.40 0.04 2.58
C GLU A 12 -11.44 1.07 3.71
N LEU A 13 -10.75 2.20 3.53
CA LEU A 13 -10.91 3.32 4.45
C LEU A 13 -12.38 3.75 4.43
N SER A 14 -13.02 3.75 5.60
CA SER A 14 -14.37 4.29 5.72
C SER A 14 -14.30 5.77 5.31
N GLY A 15 -14.96 6.14 4.20
CA GLY A 15 -15.01 7.50 3.67
C GLY A 15 -15.74 8.50 4.58
N LYS A 16 -16.02 8.14 5.84
CA LYS A 16 -16.62 9.00 6.86
C LYS A 16 -15.53 9.71 7.66
N VAL A 17 -15.56 11.03 7.64
CA VAL A 17 -14.75 11.87 8.55
C VAL A 17 -15.17 11.57 9.98
N GLY A 18 -14.21 11.17 10.83
CA GLY A 18 -14.45 10.83 12.24
C GLY A 18 -14.87 9.37 12.50
N ALA A 19 -14.73 8.47 11.51
CA ALA A 19 -14.96 7.04 11.71
C ALA A 19 -14.08 6.48 12.83
N LYS A 20 -14.67 5.64 13.68
CA LYS A 20 -13.93 4.96 14.74
C LYS A 20 -13.05 3.85 14.15
N ALA A 21 -12.00 3.46 14.89
CA ALA A 21 -11.02 2.48 14.40
C ALA A 21 -11.67 1.15 13.97
N ASP A 22 -12.67 0.68 14.68
CA ASP A 22 -13.48 -0.49 14.35
C ASP A 22 -14.25 -0.34 13.03
N GLU A 23 -14.75 0.85 12.70
CA GLU A 23 -15.43 1.13 11.42
C GLU A 23 -14.46 1.19 10.21
N LEU A 24 -13.16 1.39 10.45
CA LEU A 24 -12.11 1.32 9.42
C LEU A 24 -11.75 -0.13 9.06
N TYR A 25 -11.83 -1.06 10.02
CA TYR A 25 -11.50 -2.47 9.79
C TYR A 25 -12.67 -3.29 9.22
N VAL A 26 -13.93 -2.92 9.51
CA VAL A 26 -15.14 -3.64 9.03
C VAL A 26 -15.19 -3.79 7.51
N LYS A 27 -14.72 -2.80 6.75
CA LYS A 27 -14.73 -2.87 5.28
C LYS A 27 -13.58 -3.69 4.69
N GLY A 28 -12.41 -3.75 5.34
CA GLY A 28 -11.36 -4.73 5.00
C GLY A 28 -11.83 -6.18 5.22
N GLY A 29 -12.71 -6.39 6.21
CA GLY A 29 -13.39 -7.67 6.42
C GLY A 29 -14.19 -8.16 5.21
N HIS A 30 -14.92 -7.29 4.52
CA HIS A 30 -15.69 -7.67 3.33
C HIS A 30 -14.84 -8.07 2.13
N LEU A 31 -13.68 -7.43 1.93
CA LEU A 31 -12.73 -7.85 0.89
C LEU A 31 -12.16 -9.25 1.19
N ILE A 32 -11.84 -9.53 2.46
CA ILE A 32 -11.34 -10.85 2.88
C ILE A 32 -12.43 -11.91 2.75
N GLU A 33 -13.67 -11.60 3.13
CA GLU A 33 -14.82 -12.53 3.01
C GLU A 33 -15.13 -12.88 1.55
N LYS A 34 -15.02 -11.91 0.64
CA LYS A 34 -15.40 -12.07 -0.77
C LYS A 34 -14.25 -12.51 -1.68
N TYR A 35 -13.03 -12.08 -1.38
CA TYR A 35 -11.83 -12.20 -2.23
C TYR A 35 -10.58 -12.62 -1.43
N GLY A 36 -10.73 -13.48 -0.43
CA GLY A 36 -9.64 -13.81 0.50
C GLY A 36 -8.35 -14.31 -0.18
N SER A 37 -8.46 -15.07 -1.27
CA SER A 37 -7.31 -15.51 -2.07
C SER A 37 -6.57 -14.34 -2.72
N GLU A 38 -7.32 -13.44 -3.36
CA GLU A 38 -6.80 -12.28 -4.08
C GLU A 38 -6.21 -11.26 -3.10
N VAL A 39 -6.82 -11.07 -1.92
CA VAL A 39 -6.26 -10.23 -0.86
C VAL A 39 -4.93 -10.77 -0.35
N GLY A 40 -4.83 -12.09 -0.15
CA GLY A 40 -3.60 -12.74 0.27
C GLY A 40 -2.49 -12.61 -0.77
N GLU A 41 -2.82 -12.84 -2.05
CA GLU A 41 -1.88 -12.69 -3.15
C GLU A 41 -1.43 -11.24 -3.32
N TYR A 42 -2.37 -10.30 -3.33
CA TYR A 42 -2.11 -8.86 -3.43
C TYR A 42 -1.20 -8.39 -2.30
N SER A 43 -1.47 -8.78 -1.06
CA SER A 43 -0.63 -8.41 0.09
C SER A 43 0.79 -8.95 -0.04
N GLY A 44 0.94 -10.18 -0.52
CA GLY A 44 2.25 -10.80 -0.76
C GLY A 44 3.04 -10.13 -1.88
N LEU A 45 2.39 -9.72 -2.96
CA LEU A 45 3.02 -8.94 -4.04
C LEU A 45 3.39 -7.54 -3.57
N LEU A 46 2.49 -6.86 -2.84
CA LEU A 46 2.74 -5.54 -2.28
C LEU A 46 3.98 -5.53 -1.38
N ASP A 47 4.09 -6.50 -0.46
CA ASP A 47 5.27 -6.65 0.41
C ASP A 47 6.55 -6.88 -0.38
N LYS A 48 6.52 -7.72 -1.43
CA LYS A 48 7.68 -7.94 -2.32
C LYS A 48 8.12 -6.64 -3.01
N HIS A 49 7.19 -5.86 -3.54
CA HIS A 49 7.49 -4.57 -4.16
C HIS A 49 8.09 -3.58 -3.16
N PHE A 50 7.52 -3.50 -1.96
CA PHE A 50 8.08 -2.65 -0.90
C PHE A 50 9.49 -3.06 -0.51
N GLN A 51 9.73 -4.35 -0.25
CA GLN A 51 11.06 -4.84 0.13
C GLN A 51 12.09 -4.60 -0.97
N ALA A 52 11.73 -4.86 -2.22
CA ALA A 52 12.62 -4.60 -3.37
C ALA A 52 12.94 -3.10 -3.50
N LEU A 53 11.96 -2.22 -3.30
CA LEU A 53 12.16 -0.77 -3.32
C LEU A 53 13.07 -0.31 -2.19
N MET A 54 12.84 -0.77 -0.96
CA MET A 54 13.67 -0.42 0.20
C MET A 54 15.12 -0.85 -0.01
N GLN A 55 15.35 -2.08 -0.48
CA GLN A 55 16.70 -2.58 -0.80
C GLN A 55 17.37 -1.77 -1.91
N LYS A 56 16.64 -1.45 -2.99
CA LYS A 56 17.18 -0.66 -4.12
C LYS A 56 17.60 0.75 -3.68
N GLU A 57 16.87 1.34 -2.76
CA GLU A 57 17.13 2.70 -2.23
C GLU A 57 18.09 2.68 -1.02
N GLY A 58 18.61 1.51 -0.61
CA GLY A 58 19.55 1.38 0.52
C GLY A 58 18.93 1.68 1.88
N ILE A 59 17.63 1.41 2.04
CA ILE A 59 16.86 1.62 3.27
C ILE A 59 16.78 0.27 4.00
N ASP A 60 17.73 0.03 4.91
CA ASP A 60 17.88 -1.28 5.58
C ASP A 60 17.54 -1.23 7.08
N THR A 61 17.33 -0.03 7.64
CA THR A 61 17.03 0.17 9.06
C THR A 61 15.71 0.90 9.28
N VAL A 62 15.10 0.67 10.44
CA VAL A 62 13.87 1.36 10.85
C VAL A 62 14.08 2.88 10.90
N ALA A 63 15.27 3.35 11.32
CA ALA A 63 15.58 4.77 11.36
C ALA A 63 15.63 5.39 9.96
N GLN A 64 16.30 4.73 8.99
CA GLN A 64 16.33 5.17 7.60
C GLN A 64 14.94 5.15 6.98
N TYR A 65 14.15 4.10 7.24
CA TYR A 65 12.77 4.00 6.79
C TYR A 65 11.94 5.17 7.30
N HIS A 66 11.98 5.43 8.62
CA HIS A 66 11.24 6.54 9.21
C HIS A 66 11.68 7.89 8.62
N GLN A 67 12.99 8.08 8.45
CA GLN A 67 13.53 9.30 7.85
C GLN A 67 13.02 9.49 6.41
N ALA A 68 13.10 8.47 5.57
CA ALA A 68 12.76 8.57 4.14
C ALA A 68 11.24 8.58 3.88
N MET A 69 10.45 7.85 4.67
CA MET A 69 9.01 7.67 4.44
C MET A 69 8.14 8.66 5.22
N VAL A 70 8.58 9.12 6.38
CA VAL A 70 7.75 9.90 7.32
C VAL A 70 8.28 11.32 7.53
N VAL A 71 9.58 11.50 7.71
CA VAL A 71 10.18 12.80 8.04
C VAL A 71 10.43 13.63 6.79
N ASP A 72 11.13 13.06 5.81
CA ASP A 72 11.45 13.72 4.55
C ASP A 72 10.32 13.53 3.54
N LYS A 73 9.57 14.62 3.31
CA LYS A 73 8.43 14.61 2.38
C LYS A 73 8.86 14.41 0.92
N GLU A 74 10.01 14.95 0.52
CA GLU A 74 10.49 14.83 -0.86
C GLU A 74 10.93 13.39 -1.14
N SER A 75 11.65 12.78 -0.19
CA SER A 75 11.99 11.36 -0.28
C SER A 75 10.75 10.46 -0.28
N SER A 76 9.75 10.75 0.56
CA SER A 76 8.51 9.97 0.61
C SER A 76 7.75 10.04 -0.72
N GLU A 77 7.71 11.20 -1.35
CA GLU A 77 7.06 11.39 -2.65
C GLU A 77 7.82 10.70 -3.78
N ARG A 78 9.16 10.77 -3.78
CA ARG A 78 9.98 10.01 -4.73
C ARG A 78 9.71 8.50 -4.61
N LEU A 79 9.68 7.98 -3.37
CA LEU A 79 9.39 6.57 -3.10
C LEU A 79 7.98 6.17 -3.55
N ARG A 80 6.99 7.05 -3.38
CA ARG A 80 5.63 6.83 -3.90
C ARG A 80 5.61 6.64 -5.41
N LEU A 81 6.32 7.50 -6.15
CA LEU A 81 6.41 7.42 -7.62
C LEU A 81 7.14 6.15 -8.06
N LEU A 82 8.25 5.80 -7.42
CA LEU A 82 8.98 4.56 -7.70
C LEU A 82 8.12 3.32 -7.42
N MET A 83 7.33 3.34 -6.35
CA MET A 83 6.38 2.27 -6.04
C MET A 83 5.28 2.16 -7.10
N LYS A 84 4.74 3.30 -7.56
CA LYS A 84 3.74 3.37 -8.63
C LYS A 84 4.28 2.77 -9.92
N ASP A 85 5.49 3.15 -10.33
CA ASP A 85 6.13 2.59 -11.53
C ASP A 85 6.39 1.09 -11.39
N SER A 86 6.83 0.64 -10.21
CA SER A 86 7.07 -0.77 -9.96
C SER A 86 5.80 -1.62 -10.06
N ILE A 87 4.66 -1.11 -9.55
CA ILE A 87 3.39 -1.83 -9.64
C ILE A 87 2.79 -1.74 -11.04
N ALA A 88 2.90 -0.60 -11.72
CA ALA A 88 2.44 -0.46 -13.10
C ALA A 88 3.16 -1.43 -14.07
N GLY A 89 4.38 -1.83 -13.74
CA GLY A 89 5.12 -2.87 -14.47
C GLY A 89 4.69 -4.31 -14.15
N ASP A 90 3.89 -4.55 -13.10
CA ASP A 90 3.39 -5.87 -12.71
C ASP A 90 1.93 -6.04 -13.13
N ALA A 91 1.72 -6.84 -14.19
CA ALA A 91 0.40 -7.09 -14.74
C ALA A 91 -0.54 -7.79 -13.73
N ARG A 92 -0.01 -8.69 -12.89
CA ARG A 92 -0.82 -9.41 -11.91
C ARG A 92 -1.24 -8.47 -10.79
N MET A 93 -0.34 -7.60 -10.36
CA MET A 93 -0.65 -6.59 -9.36
C MET A 93 -1.75 -5.63 -9.84
N THR A 94 -1.66 -5.19 -11.09
CA THR A 94 -2.68 -4.32 -11.71
C THR A 94 -4.05 -5.01 -11.80
N GLU A 95 -4.09 -6.30 -12.14
CA GLU A 95 -5.33 -7.09 -12.16
C GLU A 95 -5.97 -7.22 -10.77
N LEU A 96 -5.16 -7.50 -9.75
CA LEU A 96 -5.61 -7.62 -8.36
C LEU A 96 -6.12 -6.28 -7.83
N MET A 97 -5.43 -5.18 -8.12
CA MET A 97 -5.90 -3.83 -7.77
C MET A 97 -7.29 -3.54 -8.34
N ASN A 98 -7.52 -3.86 -9.62
CA ASN A 98 -8.82 -3.70 -10.25
C ASN A 98 -9.90 -4.60 -9.62
N THR A 99 -9.55 -5.84 -9.29
CA THR A 99 -10.47 -6.81 -8.67
C THR A 99 -10.88 -6.38 -7.26
N LEU A 100 -9.93 -5.83 -6.50
CA LEU A 100 -10.11 -5.40 -5.12
C LEU A 100 -10.60 -3.95 -4.98
N GLY A 101 -10.70 -3.21 -6.09
CA GLY A 101 -11.10 -1.79 -6.09
C GLY A 101 -10.05 -0.85 -5.50
N ILE A 102 -8.78 -1.26 -5.49
CA ILE A 102 -7.66 -0.47 -4.98
C ILE A 102 -7.09 0.37 -6.13
N GLN A 103 -6.80 1.64 -5.87
CA GLN A 103 -6.19 2.54 -6.84
C GLN A 103 -4.93 3.16 -6.26
N PHE A 104 -3.93 3.39 -7.11
CA PHE A 104 -2.77 4.15 -6.69
C PHE A 104 -3.19 5.60 -6.40
N PRO A 105 -2.78 6.18 -5.25
CA PRO A 105 -3.04 7.58 -4.97
C PRO A 105 -2.30 8.47 -5.98
N ASP A 106 -2.95 9.54 -6.43
CA ASP A 106 -2.39 10.54 -7.35
C ASP A 106 -1.23 11.33 -6.75
#